data_AF-A0A0D0DF22-F1
#
_entry.id   AF-A0A0D0DF22-F1
#
_cell.length_a   1.000
_cell.length_b   1.000
_cell.length_c   1.000
_cell.angle_alpha   90.00
_cell.angle_beta   90.00
_cell.angle_gamma   90.00
#
_symmetry.space_group_name_H-M   'P 1'
#
loop_
_entity.id
_entity.type
_entity.pdbx_description
1 polymer ?
#
loop_
_entity_poly.entity_id
_entity_poly.type
_entity_poly.pdbx_seq_one_letter_code
_entity_poly.pdbx_strand_id
1 'polypeptide(L)'
;PERKRARTIRELAVELNIPNLQDHIQTFLYQQQHPDKECNLEDIPLVDCPVYDGKISVFNSASATFYTLSDISGIMCMWCEYI
;
A
#
# COMPACT_ATOMS: atom_id res chain seq x y z
N PRO A 1 -2.12 17.64 6.95
CA PRO A 1 -2.09 16.87 8.22
C PRO A 1 -1.94 15.39 7.87
N GLU A 2 -1.04 14.68 8.55
CA GLU A 2 -0.83 13.24 8.33
C GLU A 2 -2.13 12.48 8.68
N ARG A 3 -2.69 11.73 7.71
CA ARG A 3 -3.85 10.88 7.96
C ARG A 3 -3.42 9.71 8.84
N LYS A 4 -4.26 9.35 9.82
CA LYS A 4 -4.09 8.08 10.54
C LYS A 4 -4.20 6.94 9.52
N ARG A 5 -3.09 6.26 9.24
CA ARG A 5 -3.05 5.11 8.32
C ARG A 5 -3.47 3.83 9.03
N ALA A 6 -3.98 2.88 8.26
CA ALA A 6 -4.26 1.53 8.70
C ALA A 6 -3.07 0.87 9.41
N ARG A 7 -3.37 0.08 10.44
CA ARG A 7 -2.38 -0.64 11.26
C ARG A 7 -2.44 -2.16 11.09
N THR A 8 -3.47 -2.63 10.37
CA THR A 8 -3.69 -4.03 10.03
C THR A 8 -3.82 -4.18 8.52
N ILE A 9 -3.46 -5.35 7.99
CA ILE A 9 -3.57 -5.62 6.54
C ILE A 9 -4.99 -5.47 6.06
N ARG A 10 -5.97 -5.93 6.85
CA ARG A 10 -7.38 -5.84 6.49
C ARG A 10 -7.88 -4.40 6.39
N GLU A 11 -7.49 -3.54 7.33
CA GLU A 11 -7.83 -2.12 7.26
C GLU A 11 -7.12 -1.45 6.06
N LEU A 12 -5.87 -1.82 5.78
CA LEU A 12 -5.13 -1.26 4.66
C LEU A 12 -5.70 -1.72 3.31
N ALA A 13 -6.16 -2.96 3.22
CA ALA A 13 -6.85 -3.49 2.05
C ALA A 13 -8.12 -2.67 1.73
N VAL A 14 -8.87 -2.28 2.76
CA VAL A 14 -10.05 -1.40 2.61
C VAL A 14 -9.63 0.03 2.26
N GLU A 15 -8.61 0.57 2.92
CA GLU A 15 -8.10 1.93 2.68
C GLU A 15 -7.58 2.11 1.25
N LEU A 16 -6.87 1.12 0.71
CA LEU A 16 -6.31 1.11 -0.65
C LEU A 16 -7.28 0.57 -1.71
N ASN A 17 -8.44 0.03 -1.31
CA ASN A 17 -9.38 -0.67 -2.19
C ASN A 17 -8.77 -1.90 -2.90
N ILE A 18 -7.87 -2.62 -2.22
CA ILE A 18 -7.21 -3.82 -2.74
C ILE A 18 -7.62 -5.01 -1.86
N PRO A 19 -8.69 -5.73 -2.21
CA PRO A 19 -9.20 -6.83 -1.37
C PRO A 19 -8.19 -7.99 -1.23
N ASN A 20 -7.38 -8.23 -2.26
CA ASN A 20 -6.40 -9.33 -2.31
C ASN A 20 -5.01 -8.91 -1.78
N LEU A 21 -4.93 -7.81 -1.02
CA LEU A 21 -3.65 -7.28 -0.51
C LEU A 21 -2.92 -8.33 0.36
N GLN A 22 -3.67 -9.11 1.12
CA GLN A 22 -3.13 -10.16 1.97
C GLN A 22 -2.45 -11.26 1.13
N ASP A 23 -3.00 -11.60 -0.03
CA ASP A 23 -2.44 -12.60 -0.93
C ASP A 23 -1.11 -12.10 -1.52
N HIS A 24 -1.07 -10.83 -1.94
CA HIS A 24 0.15 -10.20 -2.44
C HIS A 24 1.27 -10.16 -1.40
N ILE A 25 0.96 -9.81 -0.14
CA ILE A 25 1.94 -9.78 0.94
C ILE A 25 2.48 -11.18 1.23
N GLN A 26 1.60 -12.19 1.25
CA GLN A 26 2.00 -13.58 1.44
C GLN A 26 2.97 -14.05 0.35
N THR A 27 2.63 -13.82 -0.92
CA THR A 27 3.50 -14.23 -2.03
C THR A 27 4.83 -13.47 -2.02
N PHE A 28 4.80 -12.17 -1.68
CA PHE A 28 6.01 -11.37 -1.52
C PHE A 28 6.92 -11.91 -0.41
N LEU A 29 6.37 -12.22 0.77
CA LEU A 29 7.13 -12.79 1.89
C LEU A 29 7.74 -14.15 1.52
N TYR A 30 6.98 -14.98 0.80
CA TYR A 30 7.46 -16.26 0.30
C TYR A 30 8.66 -16.08 -0.65
N GLN A 31 8.59 -15.12 -1.57
CA GLN A 31 9.73 -14.79 -2.44
C GLN A 31 10.96 -14.31 -1.66
N GLN A 32 10.77 -13.48 -0.63
CA GLN A 32 11.89 -13.03 0.21
C GLN A 32 12.56 -14.17 0.99
N GLN A 33 11.81 -15.22 1.35
CA GLN A 33 12.35 -16.40 2.03
C GLN A 33 13.06 -17.38 1.09
N HIS A 34 12.77 -17.32 -0.23
CA HIS A 34 13.32 -18.22 -1.23
C HIS A 34 13.94 -17.46 -2.41
N PRO A 35 15.01 -16.66 -2.18
CA PRO A 35 15.62 -15.83 -3.23
C PRO A 35 16.24 -16.64 -4.38
N ASP A 36 16.65 -17.90 -4.13
CA ASP A 36 17.25 -18.78 -5.14
C ASP A 36 16.22 -19.49 -6.03
N LYS A 37 14.93 -19.42 -5.70
CA LYS A 37 13.86 -19.98 -6.52
C LYS A 37 13.27 -18.87 -7.38
N GLU A 38 13.52 -18.93 -8.68
CA GLU A 38 12.73 -18.22 -9.69
C GLU A 38 11.32 -18.87 -9.76
N CYS A 39 10.51 -18.66 -8.72
CA CYS A 39 9.11 -19.04 -8.72
C CYS A 39 8.30 -17.90 -9.35
N ASN A 40 7.56 -18.23 -10.41
CA ASN A 40 6.53 -17.34 -10.94
C ASN A 40 5.47 -17.11 -9.85
N LEU A 41 5.11 -15.85 -9.62
CA LEU A 41 4.12 -15.43 -8.61
C LEU A 41 2.78 -16.15 -8.75
N GLU A 42 2.42 -16.54 -9.97
CA GLU A 42 1.17 -17.21 -10.33
C GLU A 42 1.19 -18.71 -10.02
N ASP A 43 2.37 -19.31 -9.85
CA ASP A 43 2.54 -20.74 -9.61
C ASP A 43 2.63 -21.08 -8.11
N ILE A 44 2.73 -20.08 -7.24
CA ILE A 44 2.86 -20.27 -5.79
C ILE A 44 1.48 -20.56 -5.19
N PRO A 45 1.23 -21.80 -4.70
CA PRO A 45 -0.05 -22.12 -4.08
C PRO A 45 -0.17 -21.35 -2.76
N LEU A 46 -1.17 -20.49 -2.67
CA LEU A 46 -1.39 -19.60 -1.54
C LEU A 46 -1.58 -20.33 -0.19
N VAL A 47 -1.94 -21.62 -0.24
CA VAL A 47 -2.10 -22.50 0.93
C VAL A 47 -0.78 -22.83 1.63
N ASP A 48 0.35 -22.77 0.92
CA ASP A 48 1.68 -23.00 1.49
C ASP A 48 2.32 -21.72 2.04
N CYS A 49 1.72 -20.56 1.78
CA CYS A 49 2.21 -19.30 2.28
C CYS A 49 1.82 -19.09 3.75
N PRO A 50 2.74 -18.58 4.60
CA PRO A 50 2.41 -18.25 5.97
C PRO A 50 1.46 -17.06 6.01
N VAL A 51 0.30 -17.23 6.65
CA VAL A 51 -0.64 -16.13 6.88
C VAL A 51 0.03 -15.08 7.78
N TYR A 52 0.16 -13.86 7.27
CA TYR A 52 0.67 -12.74 8.06
C TYR A 52 -0.51 -11.97 8.68
N ASP A 53 -0.63 -12.06 10.01
CA ASP A 53 -1.58 -11.28 10.82
C ASP A 53 -0.86 -10.20 11.67
N GLY A 54 0.39 -9.89 11.32
CA GLY A 54 1.20 -8.93 12.07
C GLY A 54 0.74 -7.48 11.92
N LYS A 55 1.28 -6.61 12.80
CA LYS A 55 1.09 -5.15 12.69
C LYS A 55 1.88 -4.61 11.51
N ILE A 56 1.24 -3.77 10.72
CA ILE A 56 1.88 -3.06 9.62
C ILE A 56 2.11 -1.59 9.97
N SER A 57 3.20 -1.03 9.46
CA SER A 57 3.49 0.41 9.54
C SER A 57 3.52 0.96 8.12
N VAL A 58 2.71 1.98 7.86
CA VAL A 58 2.59 2.61 6.55
C VAL A 58 3.35 3.93 6.57
N PHE A 59 4.32 4.06 5.68
CA PHE A 59 5.12 5.28 5.51
C PHE A 59 4.83 5.84 4.12
N ASN A 60 4.37 7.08 4.05
CA ASN A 60 4.20 7.78 2.77
C ASN A 60 5.58 8.17 2.27
N SER A 61 5.97 7.67 1.10
CA SER A 61 7.28 7.98 0.50
C SER A 61 7.23 9.21 -0.40
N ALA A 62 6.03 9.65 -0.81
CA ALA A 62 5.88 10.79 -1.70
C ALA A 62 4.75 11.72 -1.24
N SER A 63 4.78 12.95 -1.73
CA SER A 63 3.67 13.89 -1.60
C SER A 63 3.41 14.56 -2.94
N ALA A 64 2.18 14.51 -3.44
CA ALA A 64 1.75 15.26 -4.62
C ALA A 64 1.09 16.57 -4.18
N THR A 65 1.52 17.67 -4.78
CA THR A 65 0.90 18.98 -4.57
C THR A 65 0.22 19.39 -5.86
N PHE A 66 -1.10 19.56 -5.82
CA PHE A 66 -1.86 20.03 -6.98
C PHE A 66 -2.05 21.53 -6.91
N TYR A 67 -1.85 22.17 -8.05
CA TYR A 67 -2.11 23.59 -8.24
C TYR A 67 -3.25 23.73 -9.25
N THR A 68 -4.40 24.23 -8.82
CA THR A 68 -5.50 24.52 -9.76
C THR A 68 -5.31 25.93 -10.30
N LEU A 69 -5.12 26.06 -11.62
CA LEU A 69 -4.86 27.34 -12.32
C LEU A 69 -6.06 28.32 -12.38
N SER A 70 -7.20 28.00 -11.78
CA SER A 70 -8.46 28.74 -11.97
C SER A 70 -8.75 29.85 -10.96
N ASP A 71 -7.82 30.21 -10.08
CA ASP A 71 -8.07 31.23 -9.04
C ASP A 71 -7.43 32.59 -9.40
N ILE A 72 -8.21 33.45 -10.07
CA ILE A 72 -7.90 34.88 -10.24
C ILE A 72 -8.04 35.65 -8.90
N SER A 73 -8.58 35.02 -7.85
CA SER A 73 -8.82 35.65 -6.54
C SER A 73 -8.04 34.94 -5.44
N GLY A 74 -6.71 35.09 -5.53
CA GLY A 74 -5.74 34.43 -4.66
C GLY A 74 -6.19 34.25 -3.21
N ILE A 75 -6.06 33.01 -2.73
CA ILE A 75 -5.59 32.59 -1.39
C ILE A 75 -5.94 31.09 -1.11
N MET A 76 -6.78 30.43 -1.93
CA MET A 76 -7.46 29.20 -1.46
C MET A 76 -7.24 27.89 -2.25
N CYS A 77 -6.23 27.76 -3.13
CA CYS A 77 -6.12 26.57 -3.98
C CYS A 77 -4.76 25.85 -3.96
N MET A 78 -4.24 25.51 -2.77
CA MET A 78 -3.14 24.54 -2.63
C MET A 78 -3.62 23.31 -1.86
N TRP A 79 -3.69 22.16 -2.54
CA TRP A 79 -3.98 20.87 -1.93
C TRP A 79 -2.74 19.98 -2.01
N CYS A 80 -2.30 19.50 -0.86
CA CYS A 80 -1.16 18.59 -0.73
C CYS A 80 -1.69 17.24 -0.23
N GLU A 81 -1.50 16.20 -1.03
CA GLU A 81 -1.75 14.83 -0.65
C GLU A 81 -0.43 14.08 -0.45
N TYR A 82 -0.41 13.16 0.50
CA TYR A 82 0.73 12.28 0.77
C TYR A 82 0.37 10.90 0.25
N ILE A 83 1.26 10.33 -0.57
CA ILE A 83 1.12 9.05 -1.30
C ILE A 83 1.96 7.97 -0.61
#